data_AF-A0A2V8LPZ3-F1
#
_entry.id   AF-A0A2V8LPZ3-F1
#
_cell.length_a   1.000
_cell.length_b   1.000
_cell.length_c   1.000
_cell.angle_alpha   90.00
_cell.angle_beta   90.00
_cell.angle_gamma   90.00
#
_symmetry.space_group_name_H-M   'P 1'
#
loop_
_entity.id
_entity.type
_entity.pdbx_description
1 polymer ?
#
loop_
_entity_poly.entity_id
_entity_poly.type
_entity_poly.pdbx_seq_one_letter_code
_entity_poly.pdbx_strand_id
1 'polypeptide(L)'
;MEQKILDQTTMIQYLLGLLSEDDRSRLEETLFKNDEYFDDLVALEDDLIDDYVNDRLPDSFRTAFEEKLKSNPHWKQRLGVAGALSRHAAGLRTKPFRPRHQNFRLTLLAGAAAALVLFSIAAWQVIEQRGNLET
;
A
#
# COMPACT_ATOMS: atom_id res chain seq x y z
N MET A 1 -10.11 -12.10 -17.24
CA MET A 1 -8.64 -12.24 -17.20
C MET A 1 -8.08 -10.87 -16.86
N GLU A 2 -8.19 -10.50 -15.58
CA GLU A 2 -7.58 -9.32 -14.99
C GLU A 2 -6.07 -9.48 -15.09
N GLN A 3 -5.44 -8.71 -15.97
CA GLN A 3 -4.00 -8.66 -16.04
C GLN A 3 -3.48 -8.13 -14.70
N LYS A 4 -2.96 -9.06 -13.89
CA LYS A 4 -1.78 -8.88 -13.07
C LYS A 4 -1.63 -7.43 -12.60
N ILE A 5 -2.41 -7.09 -11.57
CA ILE A 5 -2.15 -5.97 -10.66
C ILE A 5 -0.63 -5.85 -10.55
N LEU A 6 -0.12 -4.69 -10.93
CA LEU A 6 1.30 -4.39 -11.05
C LEU A 6 2.08 -5.09 -9.93
N ASP A 7 3.00 -5.98 -10.29
CA ASP A 7 3.67 -6.82 -9.29
C ASP A 7 4.48 -5.92 -8.35
N GLN A 8 4.26 -6.07 -7.05
CA GLN A 8 4.95 -5.26 -6.05
C GLN A 8 6.45 -5.38 -6.15
N THR A 9 6.96 -6.55 -6.54
CA THR A 9 8.38 -6.75 -6.76
C THR A 9 8.90 -5.80 -7.84
N THR A 10 8.14 -5.62 -8.93
CA THR A 10 8.47 -4.65 -10.00
C THR A 10 8.42 -3.22 -9.47
N MET A 11 7.45 -2.86 -8.63
CA MET A 11 7.34 -1.53 -8.02
C MET A 11 8.50 -1.24 -7.06
N ILE A 12 8.90 -2.21 -6.23
CA ILE A 12 10.08 -2.10 -5.36
C ILE A 12 11.35 -1.94 -6.21
N GLN A 13 11.51 -2.75 -7.24
CA GLN A 13 12.65 -2.64 -8.16
C GLN A 13 12.69 -1.26 -8.84
N TYR A 14 11.55 -0.71 -9.21
CA TYR A 14 11.48 0.65 -9.75
C TYR A 14 11.94 1.70 -8.73
N LEU A 15 11.39 1.68 -7.51
CA LEU A 15 11.74 2.61 -6.45
C LEU A 15 13.25 2.59 -6.15
N LEU A 16 13.82 1.38 -6.11
CA LEU A 16 15.24 1.15 -5.85
C LEU A 16 16.15 1.34 -7.08
N GLY A 17 15.60 1.61 -8.26
CA GLY A 17 16.37 1.83 -9.49
C GLY A 17 17.01 0.55 -10.07
N LEU A 18 16.38 -0.60 -9.85
CA LEU A 18 16.83 -1.92 -10.30
C LEU A 18 16.17 -2.38 -11.62
N LEU A 19 15.17 -1.65 -12.11
CA LEU A 19 14.54 -1.96 -13.40
C LEU A 19 15.41 -1.54 -14.58
N SER A 20 15.27 -2.27 -15.68
CA SER A 20 15.78 -1.84 -16.99
C SER A 20 15.06 -0.57 -17.45
N GLU A 21 15.66 0.20 -18.36
CA GLU A 21 15.04 1.42 -18.91
C GLU A 21 13.71 1.12 -19.64
N ASP A 22 13.63 -0.02 -20.34
CA ASP A 22 12.43 -0.45 -21.04
C ASP A 22 11.30 -0.80 -20.06
N ASP A 23 11.61 -1.55 -19.00
CA ASP A 23 10.62 -1.91 -17.97
C ASP A 23 10.21 -0.69 -17.14
N ARG A 24 11.16 0.20 -16.86
CA ARG A 24 10.92 1.48 -16.18
C ARG A 24 9.92 2.33 -16.96
N SER A 25 10.14 2.50 -18.27
CA SER A 25 9.25 3.30 -19.12
C SER A 25 7.83 2.73 -19.20
N ARG A 26 7.68 1.41 -19.29
CA ARG A 26 6.37 0.74 -19.28
C ARG A 26 5.63 0.92 -17.95
N LEU A 27 6.38 0.87 -16.85
CA LEU A 27 5.83 1.11 -15.52
C LEU A 27 5.36 2.56 -15.38
N GLU A 28 6.20 3.52 -15.77
CA GLU A 28 5.87 4.95 -15.73
C GLU A 28 4.61 5.26 -16.54
N GLU A 29 4.48 4.73 -17.76
CA GLU A 29 3.26 4.90 -18.57
C GLU A 29 2.00 4.38 -17.86
N THR A 30 2.13 3.28 -17.12
CA THR A 30 1.03 2.69 -16.34
C THR A 30 0.68 3.57 -15.13
N LEU A 31 1.68 4.04 -14.39
CA LEU A 31 1.53 4.91 -13.23
C LEU A 31 0.91 6.27 -13.63
N PHE A 32 1.30 6.83 -14.78
CA PHE A 32 0.74 8.08 -15.29
C PHE A 32 -0.74 7.99 -15.67
N LYS A 33 -1.23 6.79 -16.00
CA LYS A 33 -2.62 6.57 -16.44
C LYS A 33 -3.53 6.09 -15.33
N ASN A 34 -2.98 5.66 -14.20
CA ASN A 34 -3.75 5.08 -13.11
C ASN A 34 -3.25 5.58 -11.75
N ASP A 35 -3.99 6.54 -11.19
CA ASP A 35 -3.73 7.14 -9.88
C ASP A 35 -3.69 6.10 -8.76
N GLU A 36 -4.48 5.02 -8.84
CA GLU A 36 -4.50 3.95 -7.81
C GLU A 36 -3.14 3.23 -7.74
N TYR A 37 -2.49 3.00 -8.89
CA TYR A 37 -1.17 2.40 -8.91
C TYR A 37 -0.08 3.36 -8.44
N PHE A 38 -0.27 4.67 -8.64
CA PHE A 38 0.62 5.68 -8.08
C PHE A 38 0.50 5.71 -6.55
N ASP A 39 -0.72 5.67 -6.00
CA ASP A 39 -0.95 5.61 -4.55
C ASP A 39 -0.36 4.34 -3.93
N ASP A 40 -0.50 3.19 -4.59
CA ASP A 40 0.15 1.94 -4.16
C ASP A 40 1.68 2.05 -4.20
N LEU A 41 2.25 2.78 -5.15
CA LEU A 41 3.70 3.02 -5.23
C LEU A 41 4.19 3.87 -4.06
N VAL A 42 3.46 4.94 -3.75
CA VAL A 42 3.78 5.81 -2.60
C VAL A 42 3.67 5.02 -1.30
N ALA A 43 2.62 4.23 -1.12
CA ALA A 43 2.47 3.37 0.06
C ALA A 43 3.63 2.36 0.20
N LEU A 44 4.13 1.83 -0.91
CA LEU A 44 5.25 0.90 -0.93
C LEU A 44 6.58 1.59 -0.58
N GLU A 45 6.77 2.86 -0.96
CA GLU A 45 7.91 3.66 -0.51
C GLU A 45 7.89 3.83 1.02
N ASP A 46 6.74 4.14 1.60
CA ASP A 46 6.56 4.27 3.05
C ASP A 46 6.91 2.96 3.77
N ASP A 47 6.40 1.83 3.28
CA ASP A 47 6.67 0.50 3.83
C ASP A 47 8.17 0.17 3.78
N LEU A 48 8.85 0.46 2.66
CA LEU A 48 10.30 0.25 2.53
C LEU A 48 11.11 1.07 3.54
N ILE A 49 10.72 2.33 3.77
CA ILE A 49 11.37 3.20 4.75
C ILE A 49 11.14 2.70 6.17
N ASP A 50 9.90 2.36 6.51
CA ASP A 50 9.56 1.82 7.83
C ASP A 50 10.30 0.49 8.08
N ASP A 51 10.36 -0.40 7.11
CA ASP A 51 11.08 -1.67 7.24
C ASP A 51 12.58 -1.48 7.34
N TYR A 52 13.17 -0.52 6.63
CA TYR A 52 14.58 -0.19 6.80
C TYR A 52 14.86 0.36 8.21
N VAL A 53 14.04 1.29 8.71
CA VAL A 53 14.19 1.88 10.07
C VAL A 53 14.09 0.84 11.17
N ASN A 54 13.26 -0.18 10.98
CA ASN A 54 13.01 -1.23 11.97
C ASN A 54 13.84 -2.51 11.72
N ASP A 55 14.82 -2.46 10.81
CA ASP A 55 15.69 -3.59 10.45
C ASP A 55 14.95 -4.84 9.92
N ARG A 56 13.82 -4.63 9.25
CA ARG A 56 12.99 -5.68 8.63
C ARG A 56 13.13 -5.77 7.11
N LEU A 57 13.87 -4.84 6.50
CA LEU A 57 14.11 -4.86 5.06
C LEU A 57 15.05 -6.03 4.69
N PRO A 58 14.66 -6.92 3.75
CA PRO A 58 15.50 -8.02 3.30
C PRO A 58 16.84 -7.54 2.75
N ASP A 59 17.90 -8.31 3.00
CA ASP A 59 19.27 -7.98 2.56
C ASP A 59 19.39 -7.82 1.04
N SER A 60 18.57 -8.54 0.26
CA SER A 60 18.51 -8.41 -1.19
C SER A 60 18.12 -7.01 -1.68
N PHE A 61 17.39 -6.25 -0.86
CA PHE A 61 16.95 -4.89 -1.18
C PHE A 61 17.71 -3.82 -0.39
N ARG A 62 18.36 -4.18 0.72
CA ARG A 62 19.07 -3.23 1.59
C ARG A 62 20.18 -2.47 0.88
N THR A 63 21.05 -3.16 0.15
CA THR A 63 22.15 -2.51 -0.59
C THR A 63 21.64 -1.48 -1.59
N ALA A 64 20.60 -1.82 -2.35
CA ALA A 64 20.00 -0.90 -3.32
C ALA A 64 19.28 0.28 -2.63
N PHE A 65 18.65 0.04 -1.49
CA PHE A 65 18.04 1.08 -0.66
C PHE A 65 19.10 2.07 -0.15
N GLU A 66 20.25 1.58 0.32
CA GLU A 66 21.35 2.43 0.77
C GLU A 66 21.95 3.28 -0.36
N GLU A 67 22.10 2.70 -1.56
CA GLU A 67 22.49 3.48 -2.74
C GLU A 67 21.43 4.53 -3.11
N LYS A 68 20.13 4.20 -2.95
CA LYS A 68 19.05 5.15 -3.15
C LYS A 68 19.09 6.30 -2.14
N LEU A 69 19.39 6.01 -0.87
CA LEU A 69 19.56 7.03 0.17
C LEU A 69 20.73 7.99 -0.12
N LYS A 70 21.82 7.48 -0.70
CA LYS A 70 22.99 8.29 -1.07
C LYS A 70 22.69 9.19 -2.27
N SER A 71 21.97 8.66 -3.25
CA SER A 71 21.70 9.33 -4.53
C SER A 71 20.47 10.23 -4.53
N ASN A 72 19.51 10.02 -3.63
CA ASN A 72 18.24 10.76 -3.60
C ASN A 72 17.99 11.48 -2.24
N PRO A 73 18.13 12.82 -2.18
CA PRO A 73 17.87 13.61 -0.98
C PRO A 73 16.45 13.45 -0.40
N HIS A 74 15.45 13.19 -1.25
CA HIS A 74 14.06 12.97 -0.82
C HIS A 74 13.98 11.77 0.15
N TRP A 75 14.63 10.66 -0.21
CA TRP A 75 14.62 9.44 0.59
C TRP A 75 15.27 9.66 1.95
N LYS A 76 16.36 10.46 2.01
CA LYS A 76 17.02 10.82 3.26
C LYS A 76 16.11 11.68 4.17
N GLN A 77 15.36 12.62 3.60
CA GLN A 77 14.40 13.43 4.35
C GLN A 77 13.29 12.56 4.94
N ARG A 78 12.69 11.69 4.12
CA ARG A 78 11.62 10.78 4.57
C ARG A 78 12.10 9.83 5.66
N LEU A 79 13.30 9.26 5.50
CA LEU A 79 13.95 8.43 6.51
C LEU A 79 14.15 9.17 7.84
N GLY A 80 14.55 10.44 7.79
CA GLY A 80 14.72 11.28 8.98
C GLY A 80 13.42 11.45 9.77
N VAL A 81 12.31 11.70 9.07
CA VAL A 81 10.96 11.81 9.67
C VAL A 81 10.52 10.48 10.27
N ALA A 82 10.61 9.39 9.51
CA ALA A 82 10.23 8.05 9.98
C ALA A 82 11.06 7.62 11.20
N GLY A 83 12.37 7.86 11.17
CA GLY A 83 13.28 7.56 12.29
C GLY A 83 12.96 8.39 13.54
N ALA A 84 12.62 9.67 13.38
CA ALA A 84 12.17 10.50 14.49
C ALA A 84 10.87 9.98 15.10
N LEU A 85 9.89 9.60 14.29
CA LEU A 85 8.63 9.04 14.76
C LEU A 85 8.83 7.68 15.44
N SER A 86 9.68 6.81 14.87
CA SER A 86 9.97 5.49 15.42
C SER A 86 10.59 5.57 16.82
N ARG A 87 11.55 6.48 17.04
CA ARG A 87 12.15 6.69 18.38
C ARG A 87 11.13 7.07 19.45
N HIS A 88 10.12 7.86 19.11
CA HIS A 88 9.06 8.24 20.06
C HIS A 88 8.03 7.12 20.23
N ALA A 89 7.77 6.34 19.19
CA ALA A 89 6.80 5.27 19.20
C ALA A 89 7.35 3.90 19.67
N ALA A 90 8.66 3.78 19.88
CA ALA A 90 9.30 2.57 20.41
C ALA A 90 8.77 2.18 21.81
N GLY A 91 8.19 3.12 22.56
CA GLY A 91 7.46 2.84 23.80
C GLY A 91 6.07 2.21 23.61
N LEU A 92 5.58 2.09 22.38
CA LEU A 92 4.19 1.72 22.05
C LEU A 92 4.05 0.59 21.00
N ARG A 93 5.13 0.03 20.44
CA ARG A 93 5.02 -0.68 19.15
C ARG A 93 5.48 -2.14 19.13
N THR A 94 4.56 -2.99 18.69
CA THR A 94 4.81 -4.11 17.76
C THR A 94 3.88 -3.94 16.55
N LYS A 95 4.38 -3.39 15.43
CA LYS A 95 3.79 -3.66 14.10
C LYS A 95 4.69 -4.71 13.45
N PRO A 96 4.21 -5.94 13.22
CA PRO A 96 4.97 -6.91 12.46
C PRO A 96 5.12 -6.45 11.02
N PHE A 97 6.22 -6.89 10.39
CA PHE A 97 6.45 -6.84 8.95
C PHE A 97 5.17 -7.28 8.21
N ARG A 98 4.66 -6.44 7.30
CA ARG A 98 3.56 -6.80 6.40
C ARG A 98 4.15 -7.00 5.00
N PRO A 99 4.73 -8.17 4.68
CA PRO A 99 5.09 -8.47 3.31
C PRO A 99 3.81 -8.52 2.49
N ARG A 100 3.58 -7.56 1.60
CA ARG A 100 2.41 -7.53 0.72
C ARG A 100 2.57 -8.49 -0.49
N HIS A 101 3.39 -9.54 -0.38
CA HIS A 101 3.43 -10.64 -1.36
C HIS A 101 2.44 -11.77 -0.97
N GLN A 102 1.16 -11.54 -1.23
CA GLN A 102 0.03 -12.38 -0.83
C GLN A 102 -0.21 -13.57 -1.78
N ASN A 103 0.73 -14.52 -1.83
CA ASN A 103 0.47 -15.89 -2.26
C ASN A 103 0.72 -16.86 -1.10
N PHE A 104 -0.01 -16.71 -0.01
CA PHE A 104 -0.19 -17.78 0.96
C PHE A 104 -1.63 -17.78 1.42
N ARG A 105 -2.38 -18.80 1.02
CA ARG A 105 -3.72 -19.05 1.54
C ARG A 105 -3.61 -19.24 3.05
N LEU A 106 -4.11 -18.30 3.84
CA LEU A 106 -5.03 -18.58 4.94
C LEU A 106 -5.68 -17.28 5.44
N THR A 107 -6.99 -17.35 5.49
CA THR A 107 -7.91 -16.44 6.18
C THR A 107 -7.45 -16.13 7.60
N LEU A 108 -7.60 -14.88 8.05
CA LEU A 108 -8.19 -14.56 9.37
C LEU A 108 -8.40 -13.03 9.55
N LEU A 109 -9.67 -12.65 9.42
CA LEU A 109 -10.47 -11.73 10.24
C LEU A 109 -9.76 -10.57 11.00
N ALA A 110 -10.03 -9.35 10.54
CA ALA A 110 -10.34 -8.17 11.36
C ALA A 110 -11.18 -7.24 10.44
N GLY A 111 -12.50 -7.03 10.58
CA GLY A 111 -13.27 -6.72 11.77
C GLY A 111 -12.87 -5.33 12.27
N ALA A 112 -13.62 -4.23 12.14
CA ALA A 112 -14.96 -3.98 11.61
C ALA A 112 -15.10 -2.46 11.36
N ALA A 113 -15.69 -2.03 10.24
CA ALA A 113 -16.36 -0.73 10.10
C ALA A 113 -17.17 -0.64 8.78
N ALA A 114 -18.15 -1.54 8.60
CA ALA A 114 -19.13 -1.40 7.51
C ALA A 114 -20.51 -1.91 7.95
N ALA A 115 -20.96 -1.49 9.14
CA ALA A 115 -22.32 -1.75 9.62
C ALA A 115 -23.27 -0.54 9.43
N LEU A 116 -22.87 0.47 8.65
CA LEU A 116 -23.71 1.65 8.37
C LEU A 116 -24.33 1.67 6.97
N VAL A 117 -24.00 0.71 6.09
CA VAL A 117 -24.56 0.65 4.72
C VAL A 117 -25.86 -0.17 4.64
N LEU A 118 -26.17 -1.00 5.65
CA LEU A 118 -27.37 -1.85 5.62
C LEU A 118 -28.66 -1.15 6.11
N PHE A 119 -28.58 0.01 6.75
CA PHE A 119 -29.78 0.70 7.24
C PHE A 119 -30.46 1.62 6.21
N SER A 120 -29.78 2.01 5.13
CA SER A 120 -30.37 2.89 4.10
C SER A 120 -31.31 2.15 3.14
N ILE A 121 -31.20 0.83 3.00
CA ILE A 121 -32.03 0.04 2.06
C ILE A 121 -33.42 -0.29 2.65
N ALA A 122 -33.52 -0.50 3.97
CA ALA A 122 -34.80 -0.85 4.60
C ALA A 122 -35.82 0.31 4.61
N ALA A 123 -35.35 1.56 4.60
CA ALA A 123 -36.23 2.74 4.60
C ALA A 123 -36.95 2.94 3.26
N TRP A 124 -36.34 2.53 2.14
CA TRP A 124 -36.97 2.63 0.82
C TRP A 124 -38.06 1.58 0.61
N GLN A 125 -37.85 0.34 1.08
CA GLN A 125 -38.83 -0.74 0.88
C GLN A 125 -40.12 -0.61 1.69
N VAL A 126 -40.11 0.13 2.80
CA VAL A 126 -41.31 0.34 3.64
C VAL A 126 -42.19 1.49 3.13
N ILE A 127 -41.62 2.45 2.40
CA ILE A 127 -42.36 3.57 1.81
C ILE A 127 -43.08 3.14 0.51
N GLU A 128 -42.48 2.25 -0.28
CA GLU A 128 -43.06 1.79 -1.56
C GLU A 128 -44.30 0.87 -1.37
N GLN A 129 -44.36 0.06 -0.32
CA GLN A 129 -45.48 -0.90 -0.15
C GLN A 129 -46.82 -0.28 0.28
N ARG A 130 -46.87 0.99 0.70
CA ARG A 130 -48.15 1.65 1.05
C ARG A 130 -48.84 2.35 -0.12
N GLY A 131 -48.19 2.44 -1.30
CA GLY A 131 -48.76 3.10 -2.48
C GLY A 131 -49.65 2.23 -3.37
N ASN A 132 -49.73 0.90 -3.15
CA ASN A 132 -50.34 -0.04 -4.10
C ASN A 132 -51.56 -0.81 -3.55
N LEU A 133 -52.26 -0.25 -2.55
CA LEU A 133 -53.51 -0.82 -2.02
C LEU A 133 -54.75 0.08 -2.19
N GLU A 134 -54.65 1.19 -2.92
CA GLU A 134 -55.81 2.02 -3.26
C GLU A 134 -55.79 2.42 -4.74
N THR A 135 -56.13 1.47 -5.62
CA THR A 135 -56.91 1.67 -6.87
C THR A 135 -57.22 0.32 -7.51
#